data_AF-A0AAN7QLE5-F1
#
_entry.id   AF-A0AAN7QLE5-F1
#
_cell.length_a   1.000
_cell.length_b   1.000
_cell.length_c   1.000
_cell.angle_alpha   90.00
_cell.angle_beta   90.00
_cell.angle_gamma   90.00
#
_symmetry.space_group_name_H-M   'P 1'
#
loop_
_entity.id
_entity.type
_entity.pdbx_description
1 polymer ?
#
loop_
_entity_poly.entity_id
_entity_poly.type
_entity_poly.pdbx_seq_one_letter_code
_entity_poly.pdbx_strand_id
1 'polypeptide(L)'
;MATWRRPPTFIIRKRLAGATPFTSPSILFLFSALVMIAFITVLNNFRNMKWAVDVHWATIEKPRLEFPLNCSGGGGGNRTAATCPKIYYPATFDQPGHDQVFGRSPESGACPEYFRWTHEDLKPWRDSGIKRDMVERAKLTSHFRIVVIGGRVYVETYKKSTQTRDLFTVWGILQLLRRYPGRIPDLELVFDCDDRPVIRNEDYSPGRNGTNPPPLFRYSGDQWTMDIVFPDWAFWGWPEINIKPWEQLREELKKGNDRTKWSERVPFAYWKGNPYVAGTRMDLLSCNVSESYDWNARLFIQDWIKESRQGYKNSGLSDQCTHRSIKFAVEWGNTHQLEAEAMGRAAAAFIQEQVKMEYVYDYMFHLLKEYSKLLMFEPRVPQGAVEVCSESLSCSSSDNGH
;
A
#
# COMPACT_ATOMS: atom_id res chain seq x y z
N MET A 1 -55.37 41.57 7.16
CA MET A 1 -56.27 42.47 6.41
C MET A 1 -55.49 43.73 6.04
N ALA A 2 -55.10 43.87 4.78
CA ALA A 2 -54.68 45.14 4.21
C ALA A 2 -54.81 45.04 2.68
N THR A 3 -55.98 45.45 2.21
CA THR A 3 -56.26 45.81 0.82
C THR A 3 -55.46 47.06 0.46
N TRP A 4 -54.78 47.06 -0.69
CA TRP A 4 -54.42 48.29 -1.38
C TRP A 4 -54.87 48.24 -2.83
N ARG A 5 -55.64 49.28 -3.18
CA ARG A 5 -56.36 49.49 -4.44
C ARG A 5 -55.40 49.81 -5.59
N ARG A 6 -55.78 49.38 -6.79
CA ARG A 6 -55.15 49.77 -8.08
C ARG A 6 -55.50 51.23 -8.45
N PRO A 7 -54.56 52.00 -9.03
CA PRO A 7 -54.83 53.14 -9.92
C PRO A 7 -54.75 52.71 -11.41
N PRO A 8 -55.17 53.58 -12.36
CA PRO A 8 -55.89 53.17 -13.56
C PRO A 8 -55.01 52.71 -14.73
N THR A 9 -55.63 51.87 -15.56
CA THR A 9 -55.14 51.42 -16.86
C THR A 9 -55.11 52.57 -17.87
N PHE A 10 -53.92 52.87 -18.41
CA PHE A 10 -53.80 53.51 -19.73
C PHE A 10 -53.53 52.43 -20.78
N ILE A 11 -54.44 52.39 -21.77
CA ILE A 11 -54.47 51.48 -22.88
C ILE A 11 -53.52 52.00 -23.97
N ILE A 12 -52.52 51.20 -24.36
CA ILE A 12 -51.90 51.33 -25.68
C ILE A 12 -52.31 50.09 -26.48
N ARG A 13 -53.24 50.29 -27.41
CA ARG A 13 -53.61 49.31 -28.44
C ARG A 13 -52.41 49.11 -29.37
N LYS A 14 -51.74 47.96 -29.28
CA LYS A 14 -51.08 47.36 -30.46
C LYS A 14 -51.96 46.24 -30.98
N ARG A 15 -52.53 46.45 -32.17
CA ARG A 15 -53.11 45.38 -32.99
C ARG A 15 -51.98 44.38 -33.28
N LEU A 16 -52.03 43.21 -32.65
CA LEU A 16 -51.31 42.03 -33.10
C LEU A 16 -52.33 41.16 -33.83
N ALA A 17 -52.10 41.01 -35.14
CA ALA A 17 -52.84 40.10 -35.99
C ALA A 17 -52.72 38.68 -35.43
N GLY A 18 -53.85 37.98 -35.32
CA GLY A 18 -53.88 36.57 -34.96
C GLY A 18 -53.20 35.75 -36.07
N ALA A 19 -52.10 35.10 -35.73
CA ALA A 19 -51.58 33.99 -36.50
C ALA A 19 -51.93 32.70 -35.75
N THR A 20 -52.94 31.99 -36.26
CA THR A 20 -53.20 30.59 -35.90
C THR A 20 -52.01 29.75 -36.37
N PRO A 21 -51.36 28.94 -35.51
CA PRO A 21 -50.30 28.07 -35.95
C PRO A 21 -50.93 26.89 -36.69
N PHE A 22 -50.96 26.97 -38.02
CA PHE A 22 -51.14 25.79 -38.87
C PHE A 22 -49.84 25.00 -38.83
N THR A 23 -49.59 24.24 -37.77
CA THR A 23 -48.55 23.21 -37.80
C THR A 23 -49.12 22.04 -38.59
N SER A 24 -48.79 21.99 -39.88
CA SER A 24 -49.11 20.85 -40.73
C SER A 24 -48.64 19.56 -40.04
N PRO A 25 -49.47 18.50 -39.97
CA PRO A 25 -49.10 17.21 -39.37
C PRO A 25 -47.79 16.66 -39.95
N SER A 26 -47.51 16.98 -41.22
CA SER A 26 -46.29 16.60 -41.93
C SER A 26 -45.02 17.22 -41.34
N ILE A 27 -45.08 18.44 -40.80
CA ILE A 27 -43.93 19.15 -40.22
C ILE A 27 -43.60 18.58 -38.83
N LEU A 28 -44.63 18.28 -38.03
CA LEU A 28 -44.47 17.58 -36.74
C LEU A 28 -43.91 16.17 -36.94
N PHE A 29 -44.35 15.46 -37.98
CA PHE A 29 -43.82 14.14 -38.33
C PHE A 29 -42.34 14.22 -38.73
N LEU A 30 -41.97 15.17 -39.60
CA LEU A 30 -40.57 15.39 -39.99
C LEU A 30 -39.68 15.77 -38.81
N PHE A 31 -40.17 16.60 -37.88
CA PHE A 31 -39.41 16.96 -36.69
C PHE A 31 -39.21 15.77 -35.75
N SER A 32 -40.26 14.97 -35.52
CA SER A 32 -40.17 13.74 -34.72
C SER A 32 -39.24 12.69 -35.35
N ALA A 33 -39.25 12.56 -36.67
CA ALA A 33 -38.36 11.67 -37.42
C ALA A 33 -36.90 12.12 -37.30
N LEU A 34 -36.63 13.43 -37.40
CA LEU A 34 -35.28 13.98 -37.21
C LEU A 34 -34.76 13.80 -35.79
N VAL A 35 -35.61 13.95 -34.77
CA VAL A 35 -35.25 13.67 -33.37
C VAL A 35 -34.96 12.18 -33.15
N MET A 36 -35.77 11.29 -33.73
CA MET A 36 -35.52 9.84 -33.69
C MET A 36 -34.23 9.45 -34.41
N ILE A 37 -33.95 10.04 -35.58
CA ILE A 37 -32.70 9.81 -36.32
C ILE A 37 -31.51 10.33 -35.51
N ALA A 38 -31.60 11.53 -34.93
CA ALA A 38 -30.55 12.06 -34.06
C ALA A 38 -30.32 11.16 -32.84
N PHE A 39 -31.39 10.66 -32.21
CA PHE A 39 -31.31 9.75 -31.07
C PHE A 39 -30.69 8.39 -31.45
N ILE A 40 -31.08 7.81 -32.59
CA ILE A 40 -30.48 6.59 -33.14
C ILE A 40 -29.01 6.82 -33.49
N THR A 41 -28.65 8.00 -34.01
CA THR A 41 -27.26 8.35 -34.35
C THR A 41 -26.41 8.51 -33.08
N VAL A 42 -26.96 9.13 -32.03
CA VAL A 42 -26.31 9.23 -30.71
C VAL A 42 -26.16 7.84 -30.09
N LEU A 43 -27.19 7.00 -30.12
CA LEU A 43 -27.12 5.61 -29.63
C LEU A 43 -26.14 4.75 -30.42
N ASN A 44 -26.08 4.88 -31.75
CA ASN A 44 -25.08 4.20 -32.56
C ASN A 44 -23.68 4.73 -32.30
N ASN A 45 -23.50 6.03 -32.07
CA ASN A 45 -22.22 6.60 -31.64
C ASN A 45 -21.82 6.10 -30.25
N PHE A 46 -22.76 5.97 -29.31
CA PHE A 46 -22.49 5.36 -27.99
C PHE A 46 -22.21 3.86 -28.09
N ARG A 47 -22.90 3.12 -28.97
CA ARG A 47 -22.69 1.68 -29.19
C ARG A 47 -21.38 1.38 -29.94
N ASN A 48 -20.95 2.30 -30.80
CA ASN A 48 -19.67 2.23 -31.51
C ASN A 48 -18.52 2.87 -30.72
N MET A 49 -18.81 3.61 -29.64
CA MET A 49 -17.81 4.01 -28.65
C MET A 49 -17.45 2.79 -27.81
N LYS A 50 -16.68 1.90 -28.43
CA LYS A 50 -15.88 0.94 -27.69
C LYS A 50 -14.97 1.76 -26.78
N TRP A 51 -15.26 1.77 -25.49
CA TRP A 51 -14.24 1.97 -24.47
C TRP A 51 -13.31 0.74 -24.48
N ALA A 52 -12.68 0.49 -25.62
CA ALA A 52 -11.47 -0.28 -25.68
C ALA A 52 -10.38 0.73 -25.34
N VAL A 53 -10.15 0.92 -24.05
CA VAL A 53 -8.78 1.21 -23.62
C VAL A 53 -8.03 -0.09 -23.90
N ASP A 54 -7.68 -0.33 -25.16
CA ASP A 54 -6.71 -1.34 -25.53
C ASP A 54 -5.37 -0.79 -25.02
N VAL A 55 -5.11 -1.04 -23.74
CA VAL A 55 -3.78 -0.93 -23.18
C VAL A 55 -2.97 -2.04 -23.86
N HIS A 56 -2.40 -1.73 -25.02
CA HIS A 56 -1.33 -2.53 -25.59
C HIS A 56 -0.15 -2.43 -24.63
N TRP A 57 -0.09 -3.38 -23.70
CA TRP A 57 1.10 -3.59 -22.91
C TRP A 57 2.15 -4.17 -23.86
N ALA A 58 3.19 -3.40 -24.16
CA ALA A 58 4.46 -4.04 -24.43
C ALA A 58 4.95 -4.51 -23.06
N THR A 59 4.90 -5.81 -22.77
CA THR A 59 5.59 -6.35 -21.59
C THR A 59 7.05 -6.28 -21.97
N ILE A 60 7.67 -5.14 -21.65
CA ILE A 60 9.12 -5.11 -21.54
C ILE A 60 9.39 -5.95 -20.29
N GLU A 61 9.71 -7.24 -20.49
CA GLU A 61 10.25 -8.08 -19.43
C GLU A 61 11.55 -7.43 -18.97
N LYS A 62 11.47 -6.61 -17.92
CA LYS A 62 12.66 -6.10 -17.26
C LYS A 62 13.43 -7.31 -16.73
N PRO A 63 14.74 -7.43 -17.01
CA PRO A 63 15.57 -8.47 -16.42
C PRO A 63 15.35 -8.53 -14.90
N ARG A 64 14.99 -9.71 -14.39
CA ARG A 64 14.85 -9.91 -12.96
C ARG A 64 16.24 -9.89 -12.34
N LEU A 65 16.50 -8.92 -11.46
CA LEU A 65 17.76 -8.93 -10.71
C LEU A 65 17.74 -10.12 -9.75
N GLU A 66 18.63 -11.09 -9.99
CA GLU A 66 18.81 -12.23 -9.12
C GLU A 66 20.02 -12.02 -8.21
N PHE A 67 19.80 -12.40 -6.95
CA PHE A 67 20.72 -12.17 -5.85
C PHE A 67 21.03 -13.52 -5.20
N PRO A 68 21.84 -14.37 -5.85
CA PRO A 68 22.13 -15.70 -5.31
C PRO A 68 22.81 -15.59 -3.94
N LEU A 69 22.52 -16.56 -3.08
CA LEU A 69 23.12 -16.72 -1.77
C LEU A 69 24.27 -17.71 -1.87
N ASN A 70 25.42 -17.36 -1.27
CA ASN A 70 26.56 -18.27 -1.24
C ASN A 70 26.68 -18.95 0.14
N CYS A 71 26.05 -20.12 0.29
CA CYS A 71 26.13 -20.91 1.53
C CYS A 71 27.31 -21.91 1.55
N SER A 72 28.32 -21.77 0.68
CA SER A 72 29.35 -22.79 0.42
C SER A 72 30.40 -22.99 1.54
N GLY A 73 30.14 -22.52 2.77
CA GLY A 73 31.02 -22.67 3.94
C GLY A 73 30.63 -23.73 4.96
N GLY A 74 29.57 -24.52 4.73
CA GLY A 74 28.95 -25.40 5.73
C GLY A 74 29.04 -26.93 5.49
N GLY A 75 29.95 -27.39 4.64
CA GLY A 75 30.14 -28.81 4.31
C GLY A 75 31.30 -29.46 5.08
N GLY A 76 31.17 -29.62 6.39
CA GLY A 76 32.17 -30.30 7.22
C GLY A 76 32.02 -29.93 8.69
N GLY A 77 31.95 -30.93 9.58
CA GLY A 77 31.59 -30.78 10.99
C GLY A 77 32.42 -29.75 11.78
N ASN A 78 31.89 -28.52 11.86
CA ASN A 78 31.97 -27.54 12.95
C ASN A 78 31.45 -26.23 12.36
N ARG A 79 30.13 -26.01 12.41
CA ARG A 79 29.48 -24.84 11.82
C ARG A 79 29.80 -23.60 12.63
N THR A 80 30.83 -22.86 12.24
CA THR A 80 30.96 -21.46 12.61
C THR A 80 29.82 -20.66 11.97
N ALA A 81 29.24 -19.71 12.71
CA ALA A 81 28.22 -18.80 12.16
C ALA A 81 28.75 -18.20 10.85
N ALA A 82 27.95 -18.18 9.79
CA ALA A 82 28.37 -17.65 8.50
C ALA A 82 28.79 -16.18 8.66
N THR A 83 30.09 -15.91 8.65
CA THR A 83 30.64 -14.57 8.78
C THR A 83 30.42 -13.80 7.49
N CYS A 84 30.03 -12.53 7.59
CA CYS A 84 29.75 -11.71 6.42
C CYS A 84 31.03 -11.46 5.59
N PRO A 85 31.02 -11.73 4.28
CA PRO A 85 32.17 -11.50 3.41
C PRO A 85 32.69 -10.06 3.52
N LYS A 86 34.02 -9.89 3.43
CA LYS A 86 34.65 -8.55 3.44
C LYS A 86 34.18 -7.67 2.29
N ILE A 87 33.94 -8.26 1.13
CA ILE A 87 33.35 -7.61 -0.05
C ILE A 87 31.98 -8.25 -0.23
N TYR A 88 30.98 -7.70 0.46
CA TYR A 88 29.65 -8.28 0.45
C TYR A 88 28.77 -7.74 -0.69
N TYR A 89 28.88 -6.44 -0.96
CA TYR A 89 28.25 -5.78 -2.10
C TYR A 89 29.35 -5.06 -2.90
N PRO A 90 29.59 -5.40 -4.18
CA PRO A 90 30.57 -4.68 -4.98
C PRO A 90 30.14 -3.22 -5.13
N ALA A 91 31.10 -2.28 -4.97
CA ALA A 91 30.84 -0.84 -5.01
C ALA A 91 30.33 -0.35 -6.38
N THR A 92 30.55 -1.13 -7.43
CA THR A 92 30.02 -0.93 -8.78
C THR A 92 29.38 -2.25 -9.23
N PHE A 93 28.06 -2.25 -9.40
CA PHE A 93 27.36 -3.40 -9.98
C PHE A 93 27.29 -3.18 -11.49
N ASP A 94 28.35 -3.55 -12.20
CA ASP A 94 28.38 -3.56 -13.68
C ASP A 94 27.53 -4.74 -14.19
N GLN A 95 26.22 -4.69 -14.01
CA GLN A 95 25.30 -5.51 -14.80
C GLN A 95 24.91 -4.74 -16.06
N PRO A 96 25.08 -5.31 -17.27
CA PRO A 96 24.51 -4.73 -18.46
C PRO A 96 22.99 -4.59 -18.26
N GLY A 97 22.51 -3.35 -18.20
CA GLY A 97 21.11 -3.04 -17.97
C GLY A 97 20.73 -2.67 -16.53
N HIS A 98 21.66 -2.48 -15.58
CA HIS A 98 21.32 -1.88 -14.26
C HIS A 98 20.58 -0.54 -14.43
N ASP A 99 21.07 0.30 -15.35
CA ASP A 99 20.44 1.57 -15.75
C ASP A 99 19.26 1.39 -16.71
N GLN A 100 18.92 0.18 -17.17
CA GLN A 100 17.71 -0.11 -17.95
C GLN A 100 16.60 -0.79 -17.11
N VAL A 101 16.99 -1.52 -16.05
CA VAL A 101 16.11 -2.20 -15.10
C VAL A 101 15.64 -1.21 -14.02
N PHE A 102 16.57 -0.39 -13.51
CA PHE A 102 16.31 0.68 -12.53
C PHE A 102 16.32 2.07 -13.15
N GLY A 103 16.73 2.20 -14.42
CA GLY A 103 16.43 3.41 -15.18
C GLY A 103 14.95 3.52 -15.42
N ARG A 104 14.42 4.69 -15.09
CA ARG A 104 13.04 5.08 -15.36
C ARG A 104 12.69 4.79 -16.81
N SER A 105 11.46 4.29 -17.03
CA SER A 105 10.78 4.56 -18.30
C SER A 105 10.76 6.09 -18.50
N PRO A 106 11.11 6.62 -19.68
CA PRO A 106 11.24 8.07 -19.91
C PRO A 106 9.96 8.88 -19.70
N GLU A 107 8.81 8.24 -19.51
CA GLU A 107 7.51 8.91 -19.60
C GLU A 107 7.08 9.67 -18.34
N SER A 108 7.72 9.47 -17.19
CA SER A 108 7.61 10.44 -16.09
C SER A 108 8.84 10.41 -15.16
N GLY A 109 9.66 11.46 -15.22
CA GLY A 109 10.77 11.68 -14.31
C GLY A 109 10.38 11.97 -12.84
N ALA A 110 9.18 11.58 -12.40
CA ALA A 110 8.64 11.90 -11.08
C ALA A 110 8.44 10.62 -10.25
N CYS A 111 8.75 10.69 -8.95
CA CYS A 111 8.37 9.64 -8.00
C CYS A 111 6.84 9.59 -7.88
N PRO A 112 6.24 8.41 -7.60
CA PRO A 112 4.81 8.33 -7.30
C PRO A 112 4.40 9.29 -6.19
N GLU A 113 3.18 9.82 -6.25
CA GLU A 113 2.70 10.88 -5.34
C GLU A 113 2.84 10.52 -3.86
N TYR A 114 2.61 9.26 -3.50
CA TYR A 114 2.71 8.77 -2.13
C TYR A 114 4.14 8.83 -1.56
N PHE A 115 5.18 9.04 -2.37
CA PHE A 115 6.54 9.29 -1.85
C PHE A 115 6.62 10.59 -1.04
N ARG A 116 5.65 11.51 -1.20
CA ARG A 116 5.56 12.73 -0.39
C ARG A 116 5.53 12.43 1.12
N TRP A 117 5.01 11.26 1.52
CA TRP A 117 4.89 10.88 2.93
C TRP A 117 6.25 10.76 3.62
N THR A 118 7.33 10.48 2.88
CA THR A 118 8.70 10.60 3.41
C THR A 118 8.96 12.01 3.98
N HIS A 119 8.49 13.07 3.33
CA HIS A 119 8.73 14.44 3.79
C HIS A 119 7.78 14.87 4.91
N GLU A 120 6.59 14.29 4.98
CA GLU A 120 5.63 14.52 6.06
C GLU A 120 6.07 13.81 7.34
N ASP A 121 6.45 12.53 7.25
CA ASP A 121 6.92 11.74 8.39
C ASP A 121 8.21 12.31 9.00
N LEU A 122 9.11 12.83 8.15
CA LEU A 122 10.37 13.43 8.60
C LEU A 122 10.27 14.91 9.00
N LYS A 123 9.11 15.53 8.80
CA LYS A 123 8.86 16.95 9.11
C LYS A 123 9.21 17.34 10.55
N PRO A 124 8.96 16.53 11.60
CA PRO A 124 9.26 16.91 12.98
C PRO A 124 10.74 17.26 13.23
N TRP A 125 11.65 16.75 12.40
CA TRP A 125 13.10 16.94 12.56
C TRP A 125 13.71 17.86 11.52
N ARG A 126 12.92 18.43 10.62
CA ARG A 126 13.40 19.21 9.47
C ARG A 126 14.32 20.37 9.88
N ASP A 127 13.93 21.10 10.91
CA ASP A 127 14.66 22.30 11.35
C ASP A 127 15.61 22.01 12.52
N SER A 128 15.26 21.02 13.36
CA SER A 128 16.02 20.71 14.57
C SER A 128 17.15 19.72 14.37
N GLY A 129 17.09 18.94 13.28
CA GLY A 129 17.85 17.71 13.10
C GLY A 129 17.52 16.64 14.16
N ILE A 130 18.20 15.51 14.04
CA ILE A 130 18.13 14.34 14.91
C ILE A 130 19.46 14.24 15.67
N LYS A 131 19.40 14.42 16.98
CA LYS A 131 20.55 14.32 17.89
C LYS A 131 20.70 12.91 18.45
N ARG A 132 21.89 12.58 18.92
CA ARG A 132 22.20 11.25 19.50
C ARG A 132 21.23 10.87 20.62
N ASP A 133 20.96 11.79 21.54
CA ASP A 133 20.06 11.56 22.67
C ASP A 133 18.63 11.19 22.23
N MET A 134 18.19 11.65 21.05
CA MET A 134 16.86 11.36 20.52
C MET A 134 16.77 9.90 20.06
N VAL A 135 17.81 9.40 19.39
CA VAL A 135 17.90 7.99 18.98
C VAL A 135 18.01 7.07 20.21
N GLU A 136 18.74 7.50 21.24
CA GLU A 136 18.80 6.74 22.50
C GLU A 136 17.46 6.72 23.24
N ARG A 137 16.67 7.80 23.20
CA ARG A 137 15.29 7.79 23.75
C ARG A 137 14.36 6.83 23.02
N ALA A 138 14.53 6.64 21.70
CA ALA A 138 13.74 5.69 20.92
C ALA A 138 13.89 4.24 21.44
N LYS A 139 15.03 3.89 22.04
CA LYS A 139 15.31 2.54 22.55
C LYS A 139 14.28 2.03 23.56
N LEU A 140 13.65 2.92 24.34
CA LEU A 140 12.77 2.55 25.46
C LEU A 140 11.58 1.67 25.06
N THR A 141 10.98 1.92 23.91
CA THR A 141 9.82 1.17 23.41
C THR A 141 10.20 0.12 22.37
N SER A 142 11.42 0.20 21.84
CA SER A 142 11.86 -0.45 20.61
C SER A 142 12.33 -1.90 20.79
N HIS A 143 12.36 -2.61 19.68
CA HIS A 143 12.75 -4.01 19.61
C HIS A 143 14.21 -4.19 19.18
N PHE A 144 14.66 -3.40 18.21
CA PHE A 144 16.04 -3.46 17.72
C PHE A 144 16.49 -2.14 17.09
N ARG A 145 17.80 -1.98 16.94
CA ARG A 145 18.45 -0.92 16.18
C ARG A 145 19.26 -1.51 15.04
N ILE A 146 19.17 -0.89 13.88
CA ILE A 146 20.01 -1.16 12.72
C ILE A 146 20.99 -0.01 12.55
N VAL A 147 22.25 -0.35 12.34
CA VAL A 147 23.29 0.60 11.95
C VAL A 147 23.84 0.18 10.59
N VAL A 148 23.84 1.12 9.65
CA VAL A 148 24.48 0.95 8.35
C VAL A 148 25.75 1.80 8.35
N ILE A 149 26.91 1.18 8.16
CA ILE A 149 28.21 1.86 8.04
C ILE A 149 28.98 1.24 6.88
N GLY A 150 29.38 2.05 5.90
CA GLY A 150 30.17 1.60 4.75
C GLY A 150 29.49 0.48 3.95
N GLY A 151 28.15 0.49 3.87
CA GLY A 151 27.37 -0.56 3.21
C GLY A 151 27.34 -1.89 3.97
N ARG A 152 27.70 -1.92 5.25
CA ARG A 152 27.59 -3.09 6.13
C ARG A 152 26.51 -2.84 7.18
N VAL A 153 25.79 -3.90 7.56
CA VAL A 153 24.62 -3.81 8.44
C VAL A 153 24.96 -4.45 9.79
N TYR A 154 24.64 -3.74 10.87
CA TYR A 154 24.81 -4.19 12.25
C TYR A 154 23.48 -4.09 12.98
N VAL A 155 23.13 -5.10 13.77
CA VAL A 155 21.86 -5.18 14.51
C VAL A 155 22.13 -5.27 16.00
N GLU A 156 21.60 -4.32 16.77
CA GLU A 156 21.53 -4.39 18.23
C GLU A 156 20.09 -4.78 18.63
N THR A 157 19.92 -5.96 19.23
CA THR A 157 18.61 -6.43 19.68
C THR A 157 18.35 -5.99 21.12
N TYR A 158 17.22 -5.33 21.36
CA TYR A 158 16.81 -4.88 22.70
C TYR A 158 15.90 -5.88 23.39
N LYS A 159 14.91 -6.38 22.66
CA LYS A 159 13.94 -7.37 23.12
C LYS A 159 13.40 -8.15 21.93
N LYS A 160 12.83 -9.32 22.21
CA LYS A 160 12.27 -10.21 21.19
C LYS A 160 11.09 -9.55 20.48
N SER A 161 11.11 -9.56 19.15
CA SER A 161 9.98 -9.14 18.32
C SER A 161 8.82 -10.13 18.39
N THR A 162 7.60 -9.64 18.18
CA THR A 162 6.48 -10.49 17.78
C THR A 162 6.87 -11.22 16.49
N GLN A 163 6.83 -12.55 16.50
CA GLN A 163 7.12 -13.39 15.32
C GLN A 163 8.47 -13.03 14.66
N THR A 164 8.63 -13.24 13.36
CA THR A 164 9.86 -12.93 12.59
C THR A 164 9.86 -11.53 11.96
N ARG A 165 9.10 -10.58 12.50
CA ARG A 165 8.96 -9.23 11.92
C ARG A 165 10.28 -8.47 11.85
N ASP A 166 11.10 -8.60 12.87
CA ASP A 166 12.46 -8.06 12.91
C ASP A 166 13.35 -8.68 11.82
N LEU A 167 13.36 -10.02 11.73
CA LEU A 167 14.15 -10.76 10.75
C LEU A 167 13.83 -10.33 9.31
N PHE A 168 12.55 -10.22 8.95
CA PHE A 168 12.14 -9.81 7.60
C PHE A 168 12.38 -8.33 7.32
N THR A 169 12.35 -7.46 8.34
CA THR A 169 12.74 -6.05 8.19
C THR A 169 14.25 -5.91 7.94
N VAL A 170 15.07 -6.65 8.68
CA VAL A 170 16.52 -6.74 8.44
C VAL A 170 16.79 -7.31 7.04
N TRP A 171 16.07 -8.36 6.64
CA TRP A 171 16.17 -8.94 5.30
C TRP A 171 15.88 -7.90 4.21
N GLY A 172 14.83 -7.10 4.39
CA GLY A 172 14.48 -6.02 3.47
C GLY A 172 15.55 -4.97 3.31
N ILE A 173 16.17 -4.55 4.41
CA ILE A 173 17.30 -3.61 4.38
C ILE A 173 18.51 -4.24 3.65
N LEU A 174 18.82 -5.50 3.90
CA LEU A 174 19.89 -6.19 3.18
C LEU A 174 19.62 -6.25 1.66
N GLN A 175 18.37 -6.47 1.24
CA GLN A 175 18.02 -6.42 -0.18
C GLN A 175 18.11 -5.00 -0.75
N LEU A 176 17.78 -3.98 0.05
CA LEU A 176 17.95 -2.57 -0.33
C LEU A 176 19.42 -2.25 -0.63
N LEU A 177 20.35 -2.67 0.24
CA LEU A 177 21.77 -2.47 0.03
C LEU A 177 22.30 -3.21 -1.22
N ARG A 178 21.75 -4.39 -1.53
CA ARG A 178 22.05 -5.12 -2.78
C ARG A 178 21.60 -4.39 -4.03
N ARG A 179 20.45 -3.70 -3.94
CA ARG A 179 19.83 -2.98 -5.06
C ARG A 179 20.44 -1.60 -5.28
N TYR A 180 20.97 -0.97 -4.24
CA TYR A 180 21.63 0.34 -4.31
C TYR A 180 23.02 0.31 -3.66
N PRO A 181 23.95 -0.52 -4.17
CA PRO A 181 25.26 -0.70 -3.56
C PRO A 181 26.04 0.63 -3.53
N GLY A 182 26.63 0.95 -2.37
CA GLY A 182 27.38 2.20 -2.15
C GLY A 182 26.55 3.48 -2.15
N ARG A 183 25.22 3.39 -2.30
CA ARG A 183 24.32 4.56 -2.38
C ARG A 183 23.47 4.79 -1.13
N ILE A 184 23.42 3.81 -0.22
CA ILE A 184 22.78 3.96 1.09
C ILE A 184 23.78 4.66 2.02
N PRO A 185 23.43 5.84 2.57
CA PRO A 185 24.31 6.55 3.50
C PRO A 185 24.51 5.79 4.81
N ASP A 186 25.55 6.17 5.55
CA ASP A 186 25.71 5.71 6.92
C ASP A 186 24.58 6.29 7.78
N LEU A 187 23.93 5.44 8.58
CA LEU A 187 22.75 5.82 9.36
C LEU A 187 22.47 4.86 10.53
N GLU A 188 21.64 5.31 11.49
CA GLU A 188 21.09 4.48 12.56
C GLU A 188 19.56 4.55 12.55
N LEU A 189 18.92 3.38 12.56
CA LEU A 189 17.47 3.20 12.56
C LEU A 189 17.07 2.47 13.83
N VAL A 190 15.99 2.90 14.47
CA VAL A 190 15.44 2.22 15.65
C VAL A 190 14.02 1.80 15.31
N PHE A 191 13.72 0.52 15.51
CA PHE A 191 12.45 -0.09 15.10
C PHE A 191 11.65 -0.59 16.30
N ASP A 192 10.34 -0.33 16.25
CA ASP A 192 9.36 -0.98 17.12
C ASP A 192 8.40 -1.84 16.28
N CYS A 193 8.40 -3.15 16.57
CA CYS A 193 7.68 -4.15 15.80
C CYS A 193 6.20 -4.31 16.13
N ASP A 194 5.67 -3.63 17.16
CA ASP A 194 4.27 -3.79 17.56
C ASP A 194 3.31 -3.05 16.61
N ASP A 195 2.02 -3.38 16.71
CA ASP A 195 1.01 -3.00 15.71
C ASP A 195 0.61 -1.51 15.72
N ARG A 196 0.76 -0.81 16.86
CA ARG A 196 0.24 0.56 17.05
C ARG A 196 1.37 1.58 17.18
N PRO A 197 1.21 2.79 16.59
CA PRO A 197 2.17 3.88 16.78
C PRO A 197 2.17 4.39 18.22
N VAL A 198 3.28 4.97 18.67
CA VAL A 198 3.53 5.28 20.09
C VAL A 198 4.09 6.67 20.36
N ILE A 199 4.65 7.37 19.37
CA ILE A 199 5.20 8.71 19.56
C ILE A 199 4.09 9.74 19.39
N ARG A 200 3.36 10.04 20.46
CA ARG A 200 2.18 10.92 20.40
C ARG A 200 2.54 12.39 20.20
N ASN A 201 1.77 13.07 19.36
CA ASN A 201 1.97 14.49 19.06
C ASN A 201 1.89 15.39 20.31
N GLU A 202 0.99 15.06 21.22
CA GLU A 202 0.70 15.81 22.44
C GLU A 202 1.88 15.83 23.43
N ASP A 203 2.74 14.81 23.39
CA ASP A 203 3.88 14.67 24.31
C ASP A 203 5.06 15.57 23.91
N TYR A 204 5.07 16.06 22.66
CA TYR A 204 6.14 16.88 22.07
C TYR A 204 5.66 18.26 21.60
N SER A 205 4.47 18.67 22.03
CA SER A 205 3.90 19.97 21.68
C SER A 205 4.67 21.14 22.34
N PRO A 206 4.87 22.28 21.65
CA PRO A 206 5.55 23.44 22.21
C PRO A 206 4.89 23.91 23.51
N GLY A 207 5.63 23.91 24.62
CA GLY A 207 5.15 24.34 25.95
C GLY A 207 5.02 23.24 27.01
N ARG A 208 5.08 21.95 26.64
CA ARG A 208 5.28 20.83 27.60
C ARG A 208 6.67 20.24 27.42
N ASN A 209 7.61 20.64 28.28
CA ASN A 209 9.00 20.11 28.36
C ASN A 209 9.88 20.17 27.09
N GLY A 210 9.40 20.65 25.94
CA GLY A 210 10.21 21.26 24.87
C GLY A 210 11.31 20.39 24.24
N THR A 211 11.21 19.06 24.31
CA THR A 211 12.17 18.16 23.65
C THR A 211 11.63 17.71 22.30
N ASN A 212 12.51 17.53 21.31
CA ASN A 212 12.11 16.98 20.02
C ASN A 212 11.78 15.48 20.14
N PRO A 213 10.84 14.97 19.32
CA PRO A 213 10.42 13.57 19.36
C PRO A 213 11.57 12.63 19.02
N PRO A 214 11.65 11.42 19.60
CA PRO A 214 12.62 10.42 19.19
C PRO A 214 12.24 9.87 17.79
N PRO A 215 13.22 9.68 16.87
CA PRO A 215 12.94 9.06 15.57
C PRO A 215 12.71 7.55 15.75
N LEU A 216 11.47 7.10 15.62
CA LEU A 216 11.09 5.70 15.75
C LEU A 216 10.45 5.20 14.46
N PHE A 217 11.01 4.13 13.89
CA PHE A 217 10.45 3.49 12.70
C PHE A 217 9.41 2.44 13.08
N ARG A 218 8.27 2.46 12.40
CA ARG A 218 7.17 1.52 12.57
C ARG A 218 6.50 1.18 11.25
N TYR A 219 5.63 0.18 11.28
CA TYR A 219 4.90 -0.31 10.11
C TYR A 219 3.53 0.34 9.92
N SER A 220 3.11 1.17 10.88
CA SER A 220 1.84 1.90 10.88
C SER A 220 2.04 3.27 11.53
N GLY A 221 1.22 4.24 11.13
CA GLY A 221 1.21 5.60 11.64
C GLY A 221 -0.18 6.21 11.51
N ASP A 222 -0.43 7.29 12.25
CA ASP A 222 -1.69 8.04 12.19
C ASP A 222 -1.45 9.54 12.41
N GLN A 223 -2.48 10.36 12.22
CA GLN A 223 -2.40 11.83 12.35
C GLN A 223 -2.12 12.34 13.78
N TRP A 224 -2.07 11.46 14.78
CA TRP A 224 -1.89 11.76 16.21
C TRP A 224 -0.51 11.36 16.69
N THR A 225 0.30 10.75 15.82
CA THR A 225 1.61 10.21 16.11
C THR A 225 2.67 10.72 15.13
N MET A 226 3.94 10.64 15.54
CA MET A 226 5.12 11.06 14.78
C MET A 226 6.05 9.91 14.45
N ASP A 227 5.56 8.66 14.51
CA ASP A 227 6.31 7.49 14.10
C ASP A 227 6.61 7.55 12.58
N ILE A 228 7.82 7.16 12.19
CA ILE A 228 8.26 7.15 10.79
C ILE A 228 7.76 5.85 10.14
N VAL A 229 6.89 5.94 9.14
CA VAL A 229 6.31 4.75 8.51
C VAL A 229 7.32 4.12 7.56
N PHE A 230 7.59 2.85 7.78
CA PHE A 230 8.46 2.00 6.98
C PHE A 230 7.63 0.87 6.34
N PRO A 231 7.95 0.43 5.11
CA PRO A 231 7.31 -0.72 4.51
C PRO A 231 7.37 -1.94 5.43
N ASP A 232 6.22 -2.57 5.67
CA ASP A 232 6.12 -3.65 6.65
C ASP A 232 6.90 -4.91 6.25
N TRP A 233 7.16 -5.75 7.24
CA TRP A 233 7.88 -7.01 7.06
C TRP A 233 7.17 -7.96 6.08
N ALA A 234 5.85 -7.85 5.93
CA ALA A 234 5.03 -8.73 5.11
C ALA A 234 5.27 -8.55 3.60
N PHE A 235 5.89 -7.44 3.18
CA PHE A 235 6.42 -7.33 1.81
C PHE A 235 7.39 -8.45 1.46
N TRP A 236 8.20 -8.93 2.42
CA TRP A 236 9.12 -10.04 2.24
C TRP A 236 8.54 -11.39 2.65
N GLY A 237 7.33 -11.39 3.21
CA GLY A 237 6.58 -12.58 3.60
C GLY A 237 6.23 -12.58 5.09
N TRP A 238 5.28 -13.44 5.44
CA TRP A 238 4.86 -13.64 6.82
C TRP A 238 4.54 -15.13 7.04
N PRO A 239 5.59 -15.95 7.26
CA PRO A 239 5.49 -17.41 7.23
C PRO A 239 4.63 -17.97 8.35
N GLU A 240 4.58 -17.31 9.51
CA GLU A 240 3.81 -17.74 10.67
C GLU A 240 2.31 -17.86 10.36
N ILE A 241 1.81 -17.12 9.37
CA ILE A 241 0.42 -17.19 8.89
C ILE A 241 0.31 -17.54 7.40
N ASN A 242 1.35 -18.12 6.82
CA ASN A 242 1.41 -18.59 5.44
C ASN A 242 1.09 -17.51 4.39
N ILE A 243 1.54 -16.28 4.62
CA ILE A 243 1.49 -15.20 3.63
C ILE A 243 2.81 -15.17 2.87
N LYS A 244 2.70 -15.28 1.54
CA LYS A 244 3.85 -15.30 0.64
C LYS A 244 4.50 -13.91 0.51
N PRO A 245 5.78 -13.84 0.11
CA PRO A 245 6.40 -12.58 -0.28
C PRO A 245 5.55 -11.86 -1.33
N TRP A 246 5.51 -10.53 -1.24
CA TRP A 246 4.56 -9.71 -1.97
C TRP A 246 4.58 -9.91 -3.48
N GLU A 247 5.75 -10.10 -4.08
CA GLU A 247 5.86 -10.36 -5.53
C GLU A 247 5.07 -11.62 -5.95
N GLN A 248 5.15 -12.69 -5.17
CA GLN A 248 4.41 -13.93 -5.46
C GLN A 248 2.93 -13.77 -5.15
N LEU A 249 2.60 -13.15 -4.00
CA LEU A 249 1.23 -12.92 -3.58
C LEU A 249 0.48 -12.02 -4.58
N ARG A 250 1.12 -10.97 -5.10
CA ARG A 250 0.56 -10.04 -6.09
C ARG A 250 0.14 -10.76 -7.38
N GLU A 251 0.96 -11.69 -7.86
CA GLU A 251 0.64 -12.52 -9.03
C GLU A 251 -0.47 -13.54 -8.73
N GLU A 252 -0.51 -14.11 -7.51
CA GLU A 252 -1.62 -14.97 -7.09
C GLU A 252 -2.94 -14.21 -6.97
N LEU A 253 -2.91 -12.98 -6.46
CA LEU A 253 -4.07 -12.08 -6.39
C LEU A 253 -4.57 -11.73 -7.79
N LYS A 254 -3.65 -11.42 -8.72
CA LYS A 254 -3.98 -11.17 -10.14
C LYS A 254 -4.68 -12.39 -10.75
N LYS A 255 -4.06 -13.57 -10.64
CA LYS A 255 -4.68 -14.82 -11.11
C LYS A 255 -6.03 -15.07 -10.46
N GLY A 256 -6.15 -14.87 -9.15
CA GLY A 256 -7.39 -15.01 -8.40
C GLY A 256 -8.49 -14.07 -8.90
N ASN A 257 -8.13 -12.81 -9.18
CA ASN A 257 -9.02 -11.79 -9.73
C ASN A 257 -9.52 -12.15 -11.14
N ASP A 258 -8.64 -12.75 -11.97
CA ASP A 258 -8.94 -13.12 -13.36
C ASP A 258 -9.77 -14.40 -13.48
N ARG A 259 -9.92 -15.19 -12.40
CA ARG A 259 -10.76 -16.41 -12.38
C ARG A 259 -12.23 -16.14 -12.65
N THR A 260 -12.74 -14.95 -12.27
CA THR A 260 -14.16 -14.64 -12.33
C THR A 260 -14.39 -13.19 -12.72
N LYS A 261 -15.17 -12.98 -13.78
CA LYS A 261 -15.55 -11.64 -14.24
C LYS A 261 -16.36 -10.92 -13.17
N TRP A 262 -16.23 -9.60 -13.10
CA TRP A 262 -16.96 -8.78 -12.12
C TRP A 262 -18.47 -9.07 -12.10
N SER A 263 -19.10 -9.13 -13.27
CA SER A 263 -20.53 -9.41 -13.45
C SER A 263 -20.97 -10.80 -12.96
N GLU A 264 -20.04 -11.72 -12.77
CA GLU A 264 -20.27 -13.11 -12.33
C GLU A 264 -19.96 -13.29 -10.83
N ARG A 265 -19.32 -12.31 -10.17
CA ARG A 265 -19.02 -12.37 -8.74
C ARG A 265 -20.30 -12.38 -7.91
N VAL A 266 -20.23 -12.99 -6.73
CA VAL A 266 -21.32 -13.01 -5.76
C VAL A 266 -21.64 -11.58 -5.33
N PRO A 267 -22.89 -11.10 -5.47
CA PRO A 267 -23.26 -9.71 -5.23
C PRO A 267 -23.48 -9.39 -3.74
N PHE A 268 -22.71 -10.05 -2.87
CA PHE A 268 -22.73 -9.81 -1.43
C PHE A 268 -21.43 -9.17 -0.97
N ALA A 269 -21.55 -8.45 0.13
CA ALA A 269 -20.40 -8.03 0.87
C ALA A 269 -19.68 -9.25 1.46
N TYR A 270 -18.36 -9.25 1.45
CA TYR A 270 -17.58 -10.34 2.04
C TYR A 270 -16.51 -9.78 2.97
N TRP A 271 -16.43 -10.38 4.16
CA TRP A 271 -15.34 -10.12 5.08
C TRP A 271 -15.03 -11.38 5.87
N LYS A 272 -13.74 -11.72 5.96
CA LYS A 272 -13.24 -12.77 6.84
C LYS A 272 -12.06 -12.23 7.63
N GLY A 273 -12.18 -12.18 8.95
CA GLY A 273 -11.14 -11.60 9.79
C GLY A 273 -11.35 -11.86 11.27
N ASN A 274 -10.33 -11.55 12.07
CA ASN A 274 -10.42 -11.65 13.53
C ASN A 274 -11.19 -10.42 14.04
N PRO A 275 -12.40 -10.58 14.62
CA PRO A 275 -13.21 -9.46 15.07
C PRO A 275 -12.74 -8.90 16.41
N TYR A 276 -12.01 -9.69 17.21
CA TYR A 276 -11.66 -9.36 18.58
C TYR A 276 -10.52 -8.33 18.71
N VAL A 277 -9.95 -7.88 17.60
CA VAL A 277 -8.85 -6.88 17.59
C VAL A 277 -9.34 -5.43 17.59
N ALA A 278 -10.63 -5.18 17.30
CA ALA A 278 -11.22 -3.85 17.31
C ALA A 278 -12.74 -3.91 17.50
N GLY A 279 -13.30 -3.02 18.33
CA GLY A 279 -14.75 -2.92 18.55
C GLY A 279 -15.53 -2.75 17.24
N THR A 280 -15.02 -1.93 16.32
CA THR A 280 -15.62 -1.72 14.99
C THR A 280 -15.72 -3.00 14.14
N ARG A 281 -14.82 -3.98 14.32
CA ARG A 281 -14.91 -5.28 13.64
C ARG A 281 -15.91 -6.21 14.31
N MET A 282 -16.09 -6.10 15.63
CA MET A 282 -17.20 -6.77 16.33
C MET A 282 -18.54 -6.18 15.90
N ASP A 283 -18.65 -4.86 15.80
CA ASP A 283 -19.86 -4.19 15.32
C ASP A 283 -20.21 -4.63 13.90
N LEU A 284 -19.22 -4.82 13.02
CA LEU A 284 -19.45 -5.35 11.67
C LEU A 284 -20.21 -6.68 11.70
N LEU A 285 -19.96 -7.56 12.68
CA LEU A 285 -20.64 -8.86 12.79
C LEU A 285 -22.14 -8.74 13.10
N SER A 286 -22.63 -7.59 13.60
CA SER A 286 -24.06 -7.36 13.76
C SER A 286 -24.81 -7.28 12.41
N CYS A 287 -24.07 -7.11 11.32
CA CYS A 287 -24.60 -7.15 9.95
C CYS A 287 -24.63 -8.58 9.36
N ASN A 288 -24.37 -9.63 10.15
CA ASN A 288 -24.53 -10.99 9.66
C ASN A 288 -26.01 -11.31 9.39
N VAL A 289 -26.27 -12.30 8.54
CA VAL A 289 -27.63 -12.71 8.19
C VAL A 289 -28.39 -13.15 9.46
N SER A 290 -29.63 -12.69 9.58
CA SER A 290 -30.55 -13.03 10.67
C SER A 290 -31.87 -13.54 10.09
N GLU A 291 -32.73 -14.13 10.92
CA GLU A 291 -34.08 -14.54 10.50
C GLU A 291 -34.93 -13.35 10.03
N SER A 292 -34.70 -12.17 10.62
CA SER A 292 -35.46 -10.95 10.34
C SER A 292 -34.91 -10.11 9.19
N TYR A 293 -33.62 -10.25 8.84
CA TYR A 293 -32.96 -9.35 7.90
C TYR A 293 -31.67 -9.95 7.31
N ASP A 294 -31.50 -9.84 5.99
CA ASP A 294 -30.23 -10.09 5.29
C ASP A 294 -29.65 -8.76 4.79
N TRP A 295 -28.50 -8.38 5.35
CA TRP A 295 -27.76 -7.17 4.96
C TRP A 295 -26.94 -7.31 3.68
N ASN A 296 -27.16 -8.39 2.92
CA ASN A 296 -26.37 -8.75 1.74
C ASN A 296 -24.88 -8.84 2.09
N ALA A 297 -24.54 -9.31 3.30
CA ALA A 297 -23.18 -9.46 3.79
C ALA A 297 -22.89 -10.89 4.26
N ARG A 298 -21.68 -11.36 3.98
CA ARG A 298 -21.16 -12.69 4.31
C ARG A 298 -19.91 -12.50 5.15
N LEU A 299 -20.11 -12.55 6.47
CA LEU A 299 -19.11 -12.20 7.47
C LEU A 299 -18.67 -13.45 8.22
N PHE A 300 -17.37 -13.71 8.23
CA PHE A 300 -16.80 -14.92 8.79
C PHE A 300 -15.70 -14.59 9.80
N ILE A 301 -15.71 -15.29 10.93
CA ILE A 301 -14.65 -15.16 11.94
C ILE A 301 -13.43 -15.94 11.45
N GLN A 302 -12.30 -15.25 11.36
CA GLN A 302 -10.98 -15.85 11.14
C GLN A 302 -10.39 -16.28 12.49
N ASP A 303 -10.42 -17.59 12.76
CA ASP A 303 -9.77 -18.19 13.92
C ASP A 303 -8.35 -18.65 13.55
N TRP A 304 -7.35 -17.86 13.95
CA TRP A 304 -5.95 -18.15 13.67
C TRP A 304 -5.42 -19.41 14.36
N ILE A 305 -5.99 -19.78 15.53
CA ILE A 305 -5.59 -21.00 16.24
C ILE A 305 -6.08 -22.22 15.46
N LYS A 306 -7.32 -22.19 14.97
CA LYS A 306 -7.85 -23.24 14.11
C LYS A 306 -7.11 -23.32 12.77
N GLU A 307 -6.86 -22.20 12.12
CA GLU A 307 -6.23 -22.16 10.80
C GLU A 307 -4.77 -22.61 10.84
N SER A 308 -4.01 -22.26 11.89
CA SER A 308 -2.64 -22.76 12.08
C SER A 308 -2.59 -24.30 12.13
N ARG A 309 -3.55 -24.95 12.80
CA ARG A 309 -3.67 -26.42 12.86
C ARG A 309 -4.05 -27.05 11.51
N GLN A 310 -4.64 -26.27 10.59
CA GLN A 310 -5.10 -26.75 9.29
C GLN A 310 -4.18 -26.34 8.15
N GLY A 311 -3.07 -25.66 8.44
CA GLY A 311 -2.14 -25.15 7.43
C GLY A 311 -2.72 -23.99 6.60
N TYR A 312 -3.59 -23.18 7.19
CA TYR A 312 -4.16 -21.96 6.58
C TYR A 312 -4.92 -22.17 5.27
N LYS A 313 -5.41 -23.39 5.02
CA LYS A 313 -6.09 -23.76 3.76
C LYS A 313 -7.30 -22.90 3.43
N ASN A 314 -7.95 -22.28 4.41
CA ASN A 314 -9.13 -21.44 4.19
C ASN A 314 -8.80 -19.94 4.31
N SER A 315 -7.52 -19.58 4.37
CA SER A 315 -7.05 -18.21 4.63
C SER A 315 -6.37 -17.57 3.41
N GLY A 316 -6.39 -18.25 2.26
CA GLY A 316 -5.83 -17.73 1.00
C GLY A 316 -6.53 -16.44 0.57
N LEU A 317 -5.75 -15.36 0.41
CA LEU A 317 -6.29 -14.06 0.01
C LEU A 317 -6.84 -14.07 -1.42
N SER A 318 -6.21 -14.81 -2.33
CA SER A 318 -6.63 -14.92 -3.74
C SER A 318 -7.96 -15.65 -3.92
N ASP A 319 -8.38 -16.46 -2.94
CA ASP A 319 -9.67 -17.16 -2.98
C ASP A 319 -10.85 -16.25 -2.58
N GLN A 320 -10.56 -15.05 -2.05
CA GLN A 320 -11.56 -14.06 -1.68
C GLN A 320 -12.04 -13.21 -2.87
N CYS A 321 -11.42 -13.35 -4.05
CA CYS A 321 -11.74 -12.60 -5.28
C CYS A 321 -13.11 -12.95 -5.93
N THR A 322 -14.02 -13.56 -5.18
CA THR A 322 -15.32 -14.09 -5.63
C THR A 322 -16.51 -13.18 -5.30
N HIS A 323 -16.31 -12.11 -4.52
CA HIS A 323 -17.38 -11.23 -4.00
C HIS A 323 -17.19 -9.76 -4.43
N ARG A 324 -18.27 -8.94 -4.34
CA ARG A 324 -18.29 -7.58 -4.91
C ARG A 324 -17.86 -6.42 -3.97
N SER A 325 -18.14 -6.37 -2.64
CA SER A 325 -17.60 -5.28 -1.76
C SER A 325 -17.91 -5.40 -0.24
N ILE A 326 -18.04 -4.27 0.51
CA ILE A 326 -18.56 -4.14 1.89
C ILE A 326 -19.87 -3.30 1.88
N LYS A 327 -20.89 -3.73 2.61
CA LYS A 327 -22.33 -3.35 2.58
C LYS A 327 -22.75 -2.01 1.95
N PHE A 328 -22.32 -0.84 2.45
CA PHE A 328 -22.72 0.46 1.88
C PHE A 328 -22.22 0.62 0.43
N ALA A 329 -20.98 0.19 0.18
CA ALA A 329 -20.42 0.11 -1.17
C ALA A 329 -21.06 -1.02 -2.00
N VAL A 330 -21.72 -2.00 -1.38
CA VAL A 330 -22.49 -3.04 -2.08
C VAL A 330 -23.87 -2.55 -2.49
N GLU A 331 -24.61 -1.86 -1.62
CA GLU A 331 -25.92 -1.29 -2.01
C GLU A 331 -25.76 -0.23 -3.11
N TRP A 332 -24.79 0.68 -2.93
CA TRP A 332 -24.43 1.63 -3.98
C TRP A 332 -23.83 0.93 -5.21
N GLY A 333 -22.90 0.00 -5.03
CA GLY A 333 -22.24 -0.68 -6.15
C GLY A 333 -23.16 -1.61 -6.94
N ASN A 334 -24.18 -2.19 -6.31
CA ASN A 334 -25.21 -2.99 -6.99
C ASN A 334 -26.12 -2.12 -7.87
N THR A 335 -26.32 -0.85 -7.49
CA THR A 335 -27.08 0.13 -8.26
C THR A 335 -26.21 0.92 -9.26
N HIS A 336 -24.88 0.89 -9.11
CA HIS A 336 -23.88 1.60 -9.94
C HIS A 336 -22.76 0.64 -10.38
N GLN A 337 -23.15 -0.41 -11.11
CA GLN A 337 -22.25 -1.54 -11.40
C GLN A 337 -21.04 -1.15 -12.25
N LEU A 338 -21.23 -0.22 -13.20
CA LEU A 338 -20.16 0.25 -14.08
C LEU A 338 -19.12 1.06 -13.30
N GLU A 339 -19.58 1.93 -12.40
CA GLU A 339 -18.73 2.77 -11.56
C GLU A 339 -18.02 1.94 -10.49
N ALA A 340 -18.71 0.98 -9.88
CA ALA A 340 -18.11 0.04 -8.93
C ALA A 340 -17.04 -0.83 -9.59
N GLU A 341 -17.30 -1.31 -10.81
CA GLU A 341 -16.30 -2.03 -11.60
C GLU A 341 -15.10 -1.14 -11.94
N ALA A 342 -15.33 0.12 -12.35
CA ALA A 342 -14.28 1.06 -12.66
C ALA A 342 -13.37 1.34 -11.44
N MET A 343 -13.95 1.55 -10.25
CA MET A 343 -13.18 1.72 -9.02
C MET A 343 -12.39 0.45 -8.66
N GLY A 344 -13.02 -0.73 -8.77
CA GLY A 344 -12.35 -2.00 -8.51
C GLY A 344 -11.18 -2.25 -9.46
N ARG A 345 -11.36 -1.95 -10.75
CA ARG A 345 -10.30 -2.03 -11.77
C ARG A 345 -9.18 -1.02 -11.50
N ALA A 346 -9.51 0.22 -11.16
CA ALA A 346 -8.53 1.25 -10.84
C ALA A 346 -7.69 0.89 -9.60
N ALA A 347 -8.33 0.40 -8.54
CA ALA A 347 -7.64 -0.06 -7.33
C ALA A 347 -6.74 -1.28 -7.61
N ALA A 348 -7.25 -2.27 -8.37
CA ALA A 348 -6.46 -3.42 -8.78
C ALA A 348 -5.25 -3.00 -9.63
N ALA A 349 -5.43 -2.10 -10.61
CA ALA A 349 -4.35 -1.55 -11.42
C ALA A 349 -3.31 -0.83 -10.55
N PHE A 350 -3.75 0.02 -9.60
CA PHE A 350 -2.84 0.71 -8.68
C PHE A 350 -1.98 -0.28 -7.87
N ILE A 351 -2.59 -1.30 -7.27
CA ILE A 351 -1.85 -2.33 -6.51
C ILE A 351 -0.87 -3.09 -7.41
N GLN A 352 -1.27 -3.43 -8.63
CA GLN A 352 -0.43 -4.16 -9.58
C GLN A 352 0.71 -3.31 -10.15
N GLU A 353 0.50 -2.02 -10.34
CA GLU A 353 1.41 -1.14 -11.07
C GLU A 353 2.26 -0.29 -10.15
N GLN A 354 1.67 0.29 -9.11
CA GLN A 354 2.29 1.28 -8.22
C GLN A 354 2.83 0.65 -6.94
N VAL A 355 2.30 -0.50 -6.50
CA VAL A 355 2.78 -1.19 -5.30
C VAL A 355 3.61 -2.41 -5.70
N LYS A 356 4.66 -2.21 -6.49
CA LYS A 356 5.62 -3.27 -6.84
C LYS A 356 6.81 -3.26 -5.89
N MET A 357 7.51 -4.38 -5.76
CA MET A 357 8.74 -4.42 -4.95
C MET A 357 9.79 -3.40 -5.42
N GLU A 358 9.80 -3.03 -6.72
CA GLU A 358 10.65 -1.93 -7.21
C GLU A 358 10.36 -0.60 -6.51
N TYR A 359 9.08 -0.22 -6.43
CA TYR A 359 8.67 1.01 -5.75
C TYR A 359 8.78 0.93 -4.23
N VAL A 360 8.64 -0.26 -3.64
CA VAL A 360 8.89 -0.47 -2.20
C VAL A 360 10.35 -0.15 -1.86
N TYR A 361 11.29 -0.70 -2.63
CA TYR A 361 12.71 -0.41 -2.41
C TYR A 361 13.09 1.03 -2.78
N ASP A 362 12.51 1.61 -3.84
CA ASP A 362 12.70 3.03 -4.15
C ASP A 362 12.20 3.91 -3.00
N TYR A 363 11.05 3.61 -2.40
CA TYR A 363 10.52 4.33 -1.25
C TYR A 363 11.47 4.24 -0.06
N MET A 364 11.93 3.03 0.29
CA MET A 364 12.93 2.83 1.34
C MET A 364 14.21 3.62 1.04
N PHE A 365 14.72 3.57 -0.19
CA PHE A 365 15.91 4.31 -0.60
C PHE A 365 15.77 5.81 -0.36
N HIS A 366 14.65 6.39 -0.82
CA HIS A 366 14.37 7.81 -0.66
C HIS A 366 14.17 8.19 0.81
N LEU A 367 13.40 7.42 1.56
CA LEU A 367 13.18 7.63 2.99
C LEU A 367 14.48 7.64 3.78
N LEU A 368 15.31 6.61 3.61
CA LEU A 368 16.58 6.49 4.35
C LEU A 368 17.59 7.56 3.94
N LYS A 369 17.60 7.97 2.68
CA LYS A 369 18.45 9.06 2.18
C LYS A 369 18.04 10.44 2.70
N GLU A 370 16.75 10.72 2.83
CA GLU A 370 16.28 11.96 3.44
C GLU A 370 16.48 11.93 4.96
N TYR A 371 16.19 10.80 5.62
CA TYR A 371 16.42 10.60 7.04
C TYR A 371 17.89 10.81 7.43
N SER A 372 18.83 10.25 6.67
CA SER A 372 20.26 10.35 6.99
C SER A 372 20.78 11.79 7.00
N LYS A 373 20.18 12.70 6.20
CA LYS A 373 20.55 14.13 6.18
C LYS A 373 20.17 14.85 7.47
N LEU A 374 19.24 14.30 8.23
CA LEU A 374 18.77 14.89 9.48
C LEU A 374 19.64 14.47 10.66
N LEU A 375 20.49 13.45 10.52
CA LEU A 375 21.38 13.01 11.60
C LEU A 375 22.47 14.07 11.88
N MET A 376 22.51 14.57 13.12
CA MET A 376 23.48 15.56 13.58
C MET A 376 24.68 14.93 14.32
N PHE A 377 24.95 13.66 14.04
CA PHE A 377 26.02 12.89 14.65
C PHE A 377 26.49 11.83 13.65
N GLU A 378 27.74 11.38 13.81
CA GLU A 378 28.26 10.25 13.04
C GLU A 378 27.70 8.93 13.60
N PRO A 379 27.05 8.09 12.77
CA PRO A 379 26.62 6.75 13.15
C PRO A 379 27.76 5.90 13.70
N ARG A 380 27.47 5.11 14.74
CA ARG A 380 28.46 4.20 15.35
C ARG A 380 27.86 2.85 15.65
N VAL A 381 28.65 1.79 15.49
CA VAL A 381 28.24 0.44 15.89
C VAL A 381 28.18 0.39 17.43
N PRO A 382 27.00 0.17 18.05
CA PRO A 382 26.91 0.09 19.49
C PRO A 382 27.52 -1.22 20.00
N GLN A 383 27.95 -1.21 21.26
CA GLN A 383 28.51 -2.41 21.90
C GLN A 383 27.45 -3.52 21.96
N GLY A 384 27.79 -4.71 21.47
CA GLY A 384 26.88 -5.86 21.42
C GLY A 384 26.04 -5.96 20.16
N ALA A 385 26.14 -5.01 19.21
CA ALA A 385 25.56 -5.21 17.88
C ALA A 385 26.29 -6.33 17.12
N VAL A 386 25.52 -7.10 16.37
CA VAL A 386 26.00 -8.20 15.53
C VAL A 386 25.97 -7.78 14.07
N GLU A 387 27.06 -8.02 13.35
CA GLU A 387 27.08 -7.81 11.90
C GLU A 387 26.20 -8.85 11.19
N VAL A 388 25.35 -8.41 10.26
CA VAL A 388 24.44 -9.29 9.51
C VAL A 388 24.53 -9.07 8.00
N CYS A 389 24.30 -10.16 7.28
CA CYS A 389 24.25 -10.28 5.83
C CYS A 389 23.23 -11.36 5.42
N SER A 390 22.80 -11.39 4.15
CA SER A 390 21.78 -12.33 3.66
C SER A 390 22.15 -13.79 3.94
N GLU A 391 23.43 -14.15 3.80
CA GLU A 391 23.99 -15.47 4.09
C GLU A 391 23.92 -15.79 5.58
N SER A 392 24.27 -14.85 6.46
CA SER A 392 24.17 -15.06 7.91
C SER A 392 22.73 -15.27 8.38
N LEU A 393 21.74 -14.76 7.64
CA LEU A 393 20.33 -14.97 7.95
C LEU A 393 19.77 -16.25 7.32
N SER A 394 20.25 -16.64 6.13
CA SER A 394 19.65 -17.73 5.33
C SER A 394 20.38 -19.06 5.45
N CYS A 395 21.71 -19.04 5.64
CA CYS A 395 22.53 -20.24 5.66
C CYS A 395 22.63 -20.88 7.06
N SER A 396 22.00 -20.26 8.07
CA SER A 396 22.17 -20.61 9.49
C SER A 396 21.23 -21.71 10.00
N SER A 397 20.52 -22.45 9.14
CA SER A 397 19.60 -23.50 9.59
C SER A 397 19.65 -24.78 8.77
N SER A 398 20.38 -25.77 9.30
CA SER A 398 19.98 -27.18 9.22
C SER A 398 20.24 -27.85 10.56
N ASP A 399 19.56 -27.38 11.61
CA ASP A 399 19.30 -28.15 12.82
C ASP A 399 18.03 -27.60 13.48
N ASN A 400 16.92 -28.27 13.19
CA ASN A 400 15.92 -28.72 14.16
C ASN A 400 14.82 -29.42 13.37
N GLY A 401 14.97 -30.74 13.24
CA GLY A 401 13.80 -31.58 13.08
C GLY A 401 12.96 -31.45 14.35
N HIS A 402 11.69 -31.10 14.16
CA HIS A 402 10.54 -31.73 14.80
C HIS A 402 9.28 -31.34 14.05
#